data_AF-A0A1G3KHY9-F1
#
_entry.id   AF-A0A1G3KHY9-F1
#
_cell.length_a   1.000
_cell.length_b   1.000
_cell.length_c   1.000
_cell.angle_alpha   90.00
_cell.angle_beta   90.00
_cell.angle_gamma   90.00
#
_symmetry.space_group_name_H-M   'P 1'
#
loop_
_entity.id
_entity.type
_entity.pdbx_description
1 polymer ?
#
loop_
_entity_poly.entity_id
_entity_poly.type
_entity_poly.pdbx_seq_one_letter_code
_entity_poly.pdbx_strand_id
1 'polypeptide(L)'
;MAAIKPNRVRYQLFLPEDLSHRFEALASQPGASKSAILTDALTAWLNRQAASELENKFSQRLDRMSLALGRVERDGHVLLESLALFIRYELMVQAPLAEADEAARAIGRDRFEAFIARVGEALASGQRTLAASAKDNGGGR
;
A
#
# COMPACT_ATOMS: atom_id res chain seq x y z
N MET A 1 -13.44 6.95 -47.12
CA MET A 1 -14.03 6.17 -46.02
C MET A 1 -15.23 6.94 -45.47
N ALA A 2 -16.44 6.43 -45.64
CA ALA A 2 -17.65 7.10 -45.13
C ALA A 2 -17.73 6.91 -43.60
N ALA A 3 -17.85 8.00 -42.85
CA ALA A 3 -18.02 7.95 -41.40
C ALA A 3 -19.36 7.27 -41.06
N ILE A 4 -19.30 6.17 -40.32
CA ILE A 4 -20.49 5.47 -39.81
C ILE A 4 -21.20 6.44 -38.85
N LYS A 5 -22.40 6.90 -39.21
CA LYS A 5 -23.24 7.66 -38.28
C LYS A 5 -23.60 6.75 -37.10
N PRO A 6 -23.33 7.14 -35.84
CA PRO A 6 -23.74 6.35 -34.69
C PRO A 6 -25.26 6.23 -34.66
N ASN A 7 -25.77 5.05 -34.33
CA ASN A 7 -27.20 4.82 -34.19
C ASN A 7 -27.72 5.64 -33.00
N ARG A 8 -28.77 6.46 -33.20
CA ARG A 8 -29.33 7.35 -32.18
C ARG A 8 -30.73 6.89 -31.81
N VAL A 9 -30.97 6.73 -30.51
CA VAL A 9 -32.31 6.41 -29.98
C VAL A 9 -32.97 7.71 -29.52
N ARG A 10 -34.23 7.92 -29.92
CA ARG A 10 -35.02 9.09 -29.51
C ARG A 10 -35.70 8.79 -28.17
N TYR A 11 -35.47 9.66 -27.19
CA TYR A 11 -36.17 9.65 -25.91
C TYR A 11 -37.11 10.84 -25.82
N GLN A 12 -38.28 10.65 -25.19
CA GLN A 12 -39.22 11.72 -24.89
C GLN A 12 -39.33 11.80 -23.36
N LEU A 13 -38.78 12.88 -22.79
CA LEU A 13 -38.62 13.06 -21.35
C LEU A 13 -39.26 14.38 -20.95
N PHE A 14 -39.85 14.42 -19.76
CA PHE A 14 -40.35 15.64 -19.15
C PHE A 14 -39.27 16.22 -18.24
N LEU A 15 -39.03 17.53 -18.36
CA LEU A 15 -38.17 18.29 -17.47
C LEU A 15 -39.05 19.21 -16.63
N PRO A 16 -38.72 19.46 -15.34
CA PRO A 16 -39.33 20.52 -14.57
C PRO A 16 -39.22 21.87 -15.30
N GLU A 17 -40.19 22.75 -15.08
CA GLU A 17 -40.28 24.04 -15.78
C GLU A 17 -38.99 24.88 -15.62
N ASP A 18 -38.52 25.05 -14.38
CA ASP A 18 -37.28 25.78 -14.08
C ASP A 18 -36.05 25.18 -14.79
N LEU A 19 -35.97 23.84 -14.86
CA LEU A 19 -34.86 23.16 -15.52
C LEU A 19 -34.94 23.31 -17.04
N SER A 20 -36.16 23.30 -17.60
CA SER A 20 -36.40 23.53 -19.02
C SER A 20 -35.91 24.92 -19.42
N HIS A 21 -36.26 25.96 -18.67
CA HIS A 21 -35.79 27.32 -18.95
C HIS A 21 -34.26 27.42 -18.96
N ARG A 22 -33.59 26.81 -17.98
CA ARG A 22 -32.12 26.79 -17.89
C ARG A 22 -31.49 26.00 -19.03
N PHE A 23 -32.12 24.89 -19.43
CA PHE A 23 -31.65 24.07 -20.54
C PHE A 23 -31.75 24.79 -21.87
N GLU A 24 -32.83 25.54 -22.11
CA GLU A 24 -32.96 26.34 -23.33
C GLU A 24 -32.00 27.52 -23.36
N ALA A 25 -31.75 28.15 -22.23
CA ALA A 25 -30.71 29.18 -22.15
C ALA A 25 -29.34 28.62 -22.55
N LEU A 26 -28.98 27.41 -22.08
CA LEU A 26 -27.73 26.73 -22.46
C LEU A 26 -27.70 26.35 -23.95
N ALA A 27 -28.79 25.82 -24.48
CA ALA A 27 -28.88 25.41 -25.88
C ALA A 27 -28.98 26.58 -26.87
N SER A 28 -29.24 27.80 -26.39
CA SER A 28 -29.25 29.00 -27.21
C SER A 28 -27.85 29.50 -27.58
N GLN A 29 -26.80 28.98 -26.93
CA GLN A 29 -25.41 29.33 -27.22
C GLN A 29 -24.93 28.71 -28.55
N PRO A 30 -24.14 29.45 -29.36
CA PRO A 30 -23.60 28.93 -30.62
C PRO A 30 -22.72 27.70 -30.38
N GLY A 31 -22.99 26.61 -31.12
CA GLY A 31 -22.14 25.41 -31.13
C GLY A 31 -22.62 24.23 -30.26
N ALA A 32 -23.69 24.37 -29.48
CA ALA A 32 -24.21 23.29 -28.64
C ALA A 32 -25.69 22.97 -28.95
N SER A 33 -25.96 21.77 -29.46
CA SER A 33 -27.35 21.29 -29.60
C SER A 33 -27.87 20.72 -28.29
N LYS A 34 -29.19 20.79 -28.04
CA LYS A 34 -29.84 20.13 -26.89
C LYS A 34 -29.43 18.68 -26.73
N SER A 35 -29.38 17.94 -27.84
CA SER A 35 -28.96 16.54 -27.85
C SER A 35 -27.49 16.36 -27.45
N ALA A 36 -26.60 17.28 -27.85
CA ALA A 36 -25.20 17.23 -27.45
C ALA A 36 -25.04 17.52 -25.96
N ILE A 37 -25.67 18.58 -25.46
CA ILE A 37 -25.66 18.94 -24.03
C ILE A 37 -26.20 17.79 -23.18
N LEU A 38 -27.31 17.17 -23.58
CA LEU A 38 -27.87 16.03 -22.87
C LEU A 38 -26.94 14.81 -22.89
N THR A 39 -26.29 14.55 -24.02
CA THR A 39 -25.33 13.43 -24.16
C THR A 39 -24.13 13.64 -23.24
N ASP A 40 -23.56 14.83 -23.22
CA ASP A 40 -22.40 15.17 -22.39
C ASP A 40 -22.76 15.12 -20.90
N ALA A 41 -23.91 15.69 -20.52
CA ALA A 41 -24.38 15.67 -19.15
C ALA A 41 -24.64 14.23 -18.66
N LEU A 42 -25.31 13.40 -19.45
CA LEU A 42 -25.60 12.01 -19.10
C LEU A 42 -24.34 11.17 -19.04
N THR A 43 -23.41 11.35 -19.98
CA THR A 43 -22.11 10.68 -19.97
C THR A 43 -21.31 11.05 -18.73
N ALA A 44 -21.25 12.35 -18.39
CA ALA A 44 -20.55 12.83 -17.21
C ALA A 44 -21.20 12.34 -15.91
N TRP A 45 -22.53 12.20 -15.87
CA TRP A 45 -23.25 11.64 -14.72
C TRP A 45 -22.98 10.14 -14.55
N LEU A 46 -23.10 9.36 -15.62
CA LEU A 46 -22.83 7.91 -15.61
C LEU A 46 -21.38 7.60 -15.23
N ASN A 47 -20.42 8.36 -15.77
CA ASN A 47 -19.00 8.20 -15.42
C ASN A 47 -18.73 8.54 -13.95
N ARG A 48 -19.34 9.61 -13.43
CA ARG A 48 -19.23 9.97 -12.01
C ARG A 48 -19.84 8.91 -11.11
N GLN A 49 -20.99 8.37 -11.46
CA GLN A 49 -21.66 7.31 -10.71
C GLN A 49 -20.80 6.04 -10.67
N ALA A 50 -20.28 5.61 -11.82
CA ALA A 50 -19.40 4.45 -11.89
C ALA A 50 -18.11 4.64 -11.07
N ALA A 51 -17.49 5.82 -11.16
CA ALA A 51 -16.32 6.16 -10.35
C ALA A 51 -16.64 6.18 -8.85
N SER A 52 -17.78 6.77 -8.45
CA SER A 52 -18.19 6.83 -7.04
C SER A 52 -18.51 5.46 -6.45
N GLU A 53 -19.16 4.57 -7.20
CA GLU A 53 -19.41 3.20 -6.75
C GLU A 53 -18.11 2.39 -6.59
N LEU A 54 -17.17 2.57 -7.50
CA LEU A 54 -15.82 2.03 -7.39
C LEU A 54 -15.13 2.60 -6.15
N GLU A 55 -15.01 3.92 -6.03
CA GLU A 55 -14.40 4.60 -4.89
C GLU A 55 -14.93 4.08 -3.55
N ASN A 56 -16.25 3.95 -3.42
CA ASN A 56 -16.90 3.49 -2.18
C ASN A 56 -16.58 2.02 -1.85
N LYS A 57 -16.55 1.13 -2.85
CA LYS A 57 -16.16 -0.29 -2.66
C LYS A 57 -14.66 -0.44 -2.36
N PHE A 58 -13.87 0.36 -3.08
CA PHE A 58 -12.46 0.73 -2.91
C PHE A 58 -12.05 1.05 -1.47
N SER A 59 -12.51 2.21 -1.01
CA SER A 59 -12.02 2.92 0.16
C SER A 59 -12.07 2.04 1.41
N GLN A 60 -13.22 1.42 1.71
CA GLN A 60 -13.34 0.61 2.91
C GLN A 60 -12.38 -0.60 2.91
N ARG A 61 -12.10 -1.19 1.75
CA ARG A 61 -11.17 -2.31 1.64
C ARG A 61 -9.72 -1.84 1.83
N LEU A 62 -9.36 -0.71 1.23
CA LEU A 62 -8.04 -0.10 1.38
C LEU A 62 -7.77 0.33 2.83
N ASP A 63 -8.77 0.90 3.51
CA ASP A 63 -8.65 1.28 4.92
C ASP A 63 -8.36 0.05 5.80
N ARG A 64 -9.09 -1.06 5.58
CA ARG A 64 -8.84 -2.31 6.29
C ARG A 64 -7.43 -2.86 6.02
N MET A 65 -6.96 -2.78 4.78
CA MET A 65 -5.61 -3.21 4.41
C MET A 65 -4.54 -2.34 5.09
N SER A 66 -4.74 -1.02 5.13
CA SER A 66 -3.84 -0.09 5.80
C SER A 66 -3.76 -0.37 7.31
N LEU A 67 -4.90 -0.59 7.97
CA LEU A 67 -4.93 -0.98 9.38
C LEU A 67 -4.26 -2.34 9.64
N ALA A 68 -4.43 -3.31 8.74
CA ALA A 68 -3.77 -4.61 8.84
C ALA A 68 -2.24 -4.48 8.68
N LEU A 69 -1.76 -3.68 7.72
CA LEU A 69 -0.34 -3.36 7.56
C LEU A 69 0.23 -2.72 8.83
N GLY A 70 -0.46 -1.70 9.37
CA GLY A 70 -0.02 -1.04 10.61
C GLY A 70 -0.03 -1.97 11.84
N ARG A 71 -0.82 -3.05 11.84
CA ARG A 71 -0.72 -4.11 12.86
C ARG A 71 0.52 -4.96 12.64
N VAL A 72 0.75 -5.42 11.40
CA VAL A 72 1.93 -6.24 11.05
C VAL A 72 3.23 -5.49 11.34
N GLU A 73 3.29 -4.19 11.04
CA GLU A 73 4.45 -3.36 11.38
C GLU A 73 4.70 -3.33 12.89
N ARG A 74 3.67 -3.09 13.70
CA ARG A 74 3.79 -3.12 15.17
C ARG A 74 4.20 -4.48 15.70
N ASP A 75 3.59 -5.56 15.22
CA ASP A 75 3.95 -6.92 15.59
C ASP A 75 5.42 -7.21 15.21
N GLY A 76 5.87 -6.70 14.07
CA GLY A 76 7.26 -6.77 13.63
C GLY A 76 8.23 -6.04 14.57
N HIS A 77 7.87 -4.85 15.07
CA HIS A 77 8.68 -4.11 16.05
C HIS A 77 8.78 -4.90 17.36
N VAL A 78 7.66 -5.42 17.86
CA VAL A 78 7.63 -6.25 19.08
C VAL A 78 8.50 -7.51 18.92
N LEU A 79 8.45 -8.17 17.76
CA LEU A 79 9.30 -9.33 17.48
C LEU A 79 10.78 -8.97 17.44
N LEU A 80 11.14 -7.85 16.82
CA LEU A 80 12.53 -7.37 16.76
C LEU A 80 13.06 -7.03 18.16
N GLU A 81 12.28 -6.31 18.97
CA GLU A 81 12.63 -6.00 20.36
C GLU A 81 12.80 -7.26 21.20
N SER A 82 11.86 -8.21 21.08
CA SER A 82 11.91 -9.49 21.80
C SER A 82 13.13 -10.32 21.40
N LEU A 83 13.45 -10.38 20.11
CA LEU A 83 14.64 -11.08 19.60
C LEU A 83 15.93 -10.42 20.09
N ALA A 84 15.99 -9.09 20.07
CA ALA A 84 17.13 -8.33 20.59
C ALA A 84 17.34 -8.62 22.08
N LEU A 85 16.28 -8.61 22.88
CA LEU A 85 16.32 -8.97 24.30
C LEU A 85 16.76 -10.42 24.52
N PHE A 86 16.25 -11.36 23.73
CA PHE A 86 16.64 -12.77 23.80
C PHE A 86 18.13 -12.97 23.49
N ILE A 87 18.63 -12.42 22.37
CA ILE A 87 20.04 -12.51 22.00
C ILE A 87 20.92 -11.89 23.08
N ARG A 88 20.52 -10.73 23.59
CA ARG A 88 21.24 -10.03 24.65
C ARG A 88 21.29 -10.85 25.95
N TYR A 89 20.18 -11.51 26.32
CA TYR A 89 20.12 -12.41 27.47
C TYR A 89 21.04 -13.63 27.26
N GLU A 90 20.95 -14.30 26.12
CA GLU A 90 21.77 -15.46 25.78
C GLU A 90 23.27 -15.14 25.84
N LEU A 91 23.69 -14.01 25.26
CA LEU A 91 25.07 -13.56 25.28
C LEU A 91 25.58 -13.16 26.67
N MET A 92 24.68 -12.80 27.60
CA MET A 92 25.04 -12.46 28.98
C MET A 92 24.90 -13.62 29.97
N VAL A 93 24.08 -14.65 29.68
CA VAL A 93 23.67 -15.65 30.68
C VAL A 93 24.08 -17.10 30.33
N GLN A 94 24.24 -17.48 29.06
CA GLN A 94 24.52 -18.89 28.70
C GLN A 94 25.99 -19.33 28.80
N ALA A 95 26.93 -18.44 29.10
CA ALA A 95 28.24 -18.87 29.60
C ALA A 95 28.10 -19.20 31.10
N PRO A 96 28.65 -20.31 31.63
CA PRO A 96 28.57 -20.62 33.05
C PRO A 96 29.40 -19.57 33.81
N LEU A 97 28.77 -18.45 34.14
CA LEU A 97 29.33 -17.41 34.97
C LEU A 97 29.22 -17.90 36.41
N ALA A 98 30.31 -18.49 36.89
CA ALA A 98 30.53 -18.64 38.32
C ALA A 98 30.51 -17.25 38.95
N GLU A 99 29.34 -16.89 39.50
CA GLU A 99 28.95 -15.56 39.99
C GLU A 99 29.09 -14.42 38.94
N ALA A 100 28.18 -13.44 39.01
CA ALA A 100 28.00 -12.45 37.96
C ALA A 100 29.12 -11.41 37.91
N ASP A 101 30.29 -11.78 37.38
CA ASP A 101 31.40 -10.85 37.11
C ASP A 101 30.93 -9.70 36.21
N GLU A 102 31.07 -8.47 36.71
CA GLU A 102 30.69 -7.25 36.00
C GLU A 102 31.47 -7.12 34.67
N ALA A 103 32.70 -7.64 34.63
CA ALA A 103 33.51 -7.70 33.41
C ALA A 103 32.87 -8.61 32.35
N ALA A 104 32.31 -9.76 32.74
CA ALA A 104 31.63 -10.66 31.81
C ALA A 104 30.35 -10.05 31.23
N ARG A 105 29.59 -9.31 32.05
CA ARG A 105 28.41 -8.55 31.56
C ARG A 105 28.81 -7.43 30.60
N ALA A 106 29.96 -6.79 30.81
CA ALA A 106 30.49 -5.79 29.88
C ALA A 106 30.83 -6.42 28.51
N ILE A 107 31.56 -7.53 28.52
CA ILE A 107 31.91 -8.28 27.29
C ILE A 107 30.64 -8.73 26.54
N GLY A 108 29.61 -9.18 27.25
CA GLY A 108 28.32 -9.55 26.64
C GLY A 108 27.62 -8.39 25.94
N ARG A 109 27.67 -7.18 26.51
CA ARG A 109 27.16 -5.96 25.86
C ARG A 109 27.95 -5.62 24.60
N ASP A 110 29.27 -5.64 24.67
CA ASP A 110 30.13 -5.32 23.52
C ASP A 110 29.90 -6.29 22.35
N ARG A 111 29.72 -7.59 22.65
CA ARG A 111 29.36 -8.61 21.64
C ARG A 111 28.00 -8.35 21.02
N PHE A 112 27.02 -7.92 21.80
CA PHE A 112 25.69 -7.59 21.30
C PHE A 112 25.73 -6.38 20.34
N GLU A 113 26.43 -5.31 20.71
CA GLU A 113 26.59 -4.13 19.84
C GLU A 113 27.30 -4.49 18.52
N ALA A 114 28.37 -5.29 18.57
CA ALA A 114 29.08 -5.77 17.38
C ALA A 114 28.17 -6.63 16.49
N PHE A 115 27.30 -7.46 17.09
CA PHE A 115 26.32 -8.24 16.34
C PHE A 115 25.30 -7.35 15.63
N ILE A 116 24.72 -6.35 16.32
CA ILE A 116 23.75 -5.42 15.73
C ILE A 116 24.38 -4.63 14.57
N ALA A 117 25.61 -4.16 14.72
CA ALA A 117 26.34 -3.48 13.65
C ALA A 117 26.48 -4.35 12.39
N ARG A 118 26.89 -5.62 12.56
CA ARG A 118 27.06 -6.56 11.44
C ARG A 118 25.74 -6.94 10.78
N VAL A 119 24.64 -7.04 11.54
CA VAL A 119 23.30 -7.23 10.99
C VAL A 119 22.87 -6.00 10.18
N GLY A 120 23.13 -4.79 10.68
CA GLY A 120 22.85 -3.54 9.97
C GLY A 120 23.58 -3.45 8.62
N GLU A 121 24.88 -3.78 8.60
CA GLU A 121 25.67 -3.86 7.37
C GLU A 121 25.10 -4.89 6.37
N ALA A 122 24.74 -6.07 6.86
CA ALA A 122 24.17 -7.13 6.01
C ALA A 122 22.81 -6.70 5.42
N LEU A 123 21.94 -6.06 6.20
CA LEU A 123 20.65 -5.55 5.73
C LEU A 123 20.83 -4.43 4.70
N ALA A 124 21.74 -3.48 4.94
CA ALA A 124 22.04 -2.40 4.00
C ALA A 124 22.62 -2.91 2.67
N SER A 125 23.37 -4.02 2.70
CA SER A 125 23.89 -4.66 1.50
C SER A 125 22.85 -5.45 0.69
N GLY A 126 21.66 -5.70 1.25
CA GLY A 126 20.57 -6.45 0.61
C GLY A 126 20.85 -7.95 0.42
N GLN A 127 21.95 -8.48 0.96
CA GLN A 127 22.29 -9.89 0.84
C GLN A 127 21.46 -10.75 1.80
N ARG A 128 20.83 -11.82 1.29
CA ARG A 128 20.18 -12.84 2.13
C ARG A 128 21.23 -13.69 2.82
N THR A 129 21.66 -13.25 4.00
CA THR A 129 22.68 -13.90 4.83
C THR A 129 22.30 -15.34 5.23
N LEU A 130 21.02 -15.65 5.41
CA LEU A 130 20.55 -17.00 5.74
C LEU A 130 20.56 -17.99 4.56
N ALA A 131 20.61 -17.50 3.31
CA ALA A 131 20.63 -18.36 2.13
C ALA A 131 22.05 -18.57 1.56
N ALA A 132 23.00 -17.68 1.88
CA ALA A 132 24.36 -17.72 1.37
C ALA A 132 25.18 -18.92 1.89
N SER A 133 24.96 -19.34 3.14
CA SER A 133 25.71 -20.46 3.75
C SER A 133 25.36 -21.84 3.20
N ALA A 134 24.27 -21.98 2.43
CA ALA A 134 23.83 -23.27 1.89
C ALA A 134 24.50 -23.66 0.56
N LYS A 135 25.29 -22.78 -0.08
CA LYS A 135 25.86 -23.01 -1.43
C LYS A 135 27.37 -23.24 -1.49
N ASP A 136 28.09 -23.28 -0.38
CA ASP A 136 29.57 -23.40 -0.41
C ASP A 136 30.12 -24.77 0.05
N ASN A 137 29.30 -25.83 0.01
CA ASN A 137 29.79 -27.21 0.18
C ASN A 137 29.59 -28.00 -1.12
N GLY A 138 30.44 -27.74 -2.11
CA GLY A 138 30.34 -28.38 -3.41
C GLY A 138 31.54 -28.16 -4.33
N GLY A 139 32.76 -28.36 -3.82
CA GLY A 139 33.97 -28.28 -4.63
C GLY A 139 35.09 -29.14 -4.07
N GLY A 140 35.10 -30.43 -4.39
CA GLY A 140 36.17 -31.33 -3.99
C GLY A 140 35.98 -32.76 -4.48
N ARG A 141 36.26 -33.01 -5.76
CA ARG A 141 36.93 -34.21 -6.26
C ARG A 141 37.80 -33.83 -7.44
#